data_AF-A0A150SH03-F1
#
_entry.id   AF-A0A150SH03-F1
#
_cell.length_a   1.000
_cell.length_b   1.000
_cell.length_c   1.000
_cell.angle_alpha   90.00
_cell.angle_beta   90.00
_cell.angle_gamma   90.00
#
_symmetry.space_group_name_H-M   'P 1'
#
loop_
_entity.id
_entity.type
_entity.pdbx_description
1 polymer ?
#
loop_
_entity_poly.entity_id
_entity_poly.type
_entity_poly.pdbx_seq_one_letter_code
_entity_poly.pdbx_strand_id
1 'polypeptide(L)'
;MVASRHLDFTPNDGTFTRKVRILLSRPHSPVHRENEWIVDIEIEESFKAPVLDHAIGSDPFQALFLAMCKVGDLLKPWRDAGELKWGDSADLGLPSLIHPTI
;
A
#
# COMPACT_ATOMS: atom_id res chain seq x y z
N MET A 1 -6.74 -13.47 4.17
CA MET A 1 -7.33 -12.11 4.23
C MET A 1 -6.22 -11.13 3.95
N VAL A 2 -6.24 -10.54 2.76
CA VAL A 2 -5.31 -9.50 2.30
C VAL A 2 -5.83 -8.16 2.83
N ALA A 3 -4.95 -7.27 3.28
CA ALA A 3 -5.36 -5.91 3.65
C ALA A 3 -5.39 -5.06 2.38
N SER A 4 -6.49 -4.36 2.11
CA SER A 4 -6.62 -3.48 0.95
C SER A 4 -7.02 -2.05 1.36
N ARG A 5 -6.45 -1.06 0.67
CA ARG A 5 -6.79 0.35 0.84
C ARG A 5 -6.89 1.02 -0.52
N HIS A 6 -7.71 2.06 -0.59
CA HIS A 6 -7.95 2.83 -1.80
C HIS A 6 -7.52 4.28 -1.59
N LEU A 7 -6.90 4.83 -2.63
CA LEU A 7 -6.53 6.22 -2.78
C LEU A 7 -7.19 6.76 -4.04
N ASP A 8 -7.63 8.00 -3.97
CA ASP A 8 -8.01 8.79 -5.14
C ASP A 8 -6.80 9.63 -5.56
N PHE A 9 -6.36 9.45 -6.81
CA PHE A 9 -5.27 10.18 -7.43
C PHE A 9 -5.80 11.23 -8.39
N THR A 10 -5.50 12.50 -8.15
CA THR A 10 -5.83 13.62 -9.04
C THR A 10 -4.54 14.15 -9.67
N PRO A 11 -4.29 13.88 -10.97
CA PRO A 11 -3.10 14.33 -11.67
C PRO A 11 -3.01 15.86 -11.81
N ASN A 12 -1.79 16.41 -11.80
CA ASN A 12 -1.56 17.86 -12.00
C ASN A 12 -1.86 18.33 -13.43
N ASP A 13 -1.88 17.42 -14.40
CA ASP A 13 -2.15 17.71 -15.81
C ASP A 13 -3.64 17.99 -16.11
N GLY A 14 -4.49 18.01 -15.08
CA GLY A 14 -5.92 18.26 -15.21
C GLY A 14 -6.72 17.07 -15.77
N THR A 15 -6.10 15.89 -15.88
CA THR A 15 -6.84 14.67 -16.22
C THR A 15 -7.75 14.23 -15.07
N PHE A 16 -8.71 13.36 -15.38
CA PHE A 16 -9.70 12.89 -14.42
C PHE A 16 -9.06 12.12 -13.26
N THR A 17 -9.70 12.19 -12.08
CA THR A 17 -9.29 11.45 -10.87
C THR A 17 -9.36 9.95 -11.10
N ARG A 18 -8.32 9.23 -10.69
CA ARG A 18 -8.16 7.78 -10.88
C ARG A 18 -8.11 7.08 -9.53
N LYS A 19 -8.57 5.84 -9.47
CA LYS A 19 -8.45 5.01 -8.26
C LYS A 19 -7.11 4.29 -8.27
N VAL A 20 -6.40 4.40 -7.15
CA VAL A 20 -5.19 3.65 -6.84
C VAL A 20 -5.52 2.70 -5.69
N ARG A 21 -5.36 1.39 -5.91
CA ARG A 21 -5.59 0.35 -4.91
C ARG A 21 -4.25 -0.17 -4.41
N ILE A 22 -4.11 -0.29 -3.10
CA ILE A 22 -2.94 -0.90 -2.44
C ILE A 22 -3.41 -2.20 -1.79
N LEU A 23 -2.68 -3.28 -2.04
CA LEU A 23 -2.88 -4.58 -1.43
C LEU A 23 -1.60 -5.00 -0.71
N LEU A 24 -1.76 -5.44 0.53
CA LEU A 24 -0.70 -6.05 1.33
C LEU A 24 -1.10 -7.48 1.66
N SER A 25 -0.23 -8.43 1.31
CA SER A 25 -0.43 -9.82 1.71
C SER A 25 -0.35 -9.97 3.23
N ARG A 26 -0.80 -11.11 3.75
CA ARG A 26 -0.43 -11.48 5.12
C ARG A 26 1.08 -11.75 5.14
N PRO A 27 1.77 -11.40 6.25
CA PRO A 27 3.12 -11.88 6.48
C PRO A 27 3.15 -13.42 6.37
N HIS A 28 4.06 -13.93 5.56
CA HIS A 28 4.24 -15.36 5.35
C HIS A 28 5.72 -15.69 5.25
N SER A 29 6.11 -16.90 5.65
CA SER A 29 7.50 -17.35 5.58
C SER A 29 7.67 -18.32 4.39
N PRO A 30 8.68 -18.13 3.52
CA PRO A 30 8.97 -19.07 2.45
C PRO A 30 9.51 -20.38 3.03
N VAL A 31 9.08 -21.51 2.46
CA VAL A 31 9.47 -22.86 2.91
C VAL A 31 10.99 -23.10 2.90
N HIS A 32 11.75 -22.31 2.12
CA HIS A 32 13.20 -22.45 1.94
C HIS A 32 14.05 -21.38 2.62
N ARG A 33 13.46 -20.46 3.40
CA ARG A 33 14.19 -19.38 4.08
C ARG A 33 13.75 -19.26 5.54
N GLU A 34 14.37 -20.09 6.37
CA GLU A 34 14.16 -20.04 7.82
C GLU A 34 14.54 -18.65 8.34
N ASN A 35 13.64 -18.03 9.11
CA ASN A 35 13.75 -16.68 9.68
C ASN A 35 13.52 -15.48 8.73
N GLU A 36 12.95 -15.71 7.55
CA GLU A 36 12.45 -14.61 6.71
C GLU A 36 10.91 -14.59 6.69
N TRP A 37 10.35 -13.40 6.88
CA TRP A 37 8.94 -13.09 6.72
C TRP A 37 8.77 -12.10 5.59
N ILE A 38 7.86 -12.42 4.68
CA ILE A 38 7.60 -11.65 3.47
C ILE A 38 6.18 -11.09 3.52
N VAL A 39 6.06 -9.83 3.10
CA VAL A 39 4.78 -9.20 2.78
C VAL A 39 4.86 -8.71 1.33
N ASP A 40 4.00 -9.25 0.48
CA ASP A 40 3.86 -8.80 -0.91
C ASP A 40 3.04 -7.51 -0.94
N ILE A 41 3.46 -6.61 -1.83
CA ILE A 41 2.88 -5.30 -2.07
C ILE A 41 2.43 -5.25 -3.52
N GLU A 42 1.16 -4.93 -3.73
CA GLU A 42 0.61 -4.67 -5.05
C GLU A 42 -0.07 -3.31 -5.06
N ILE A 43 0.32 -2.45 -5.99
CA ILE A 43 -0.29 -1.14 -6.22
C ILE A 43 -0.84 -1.08 -7.64
N GLU A 44 -2.15 -0.93 -7.75
CA GLU A 44 -2.87 -0.87 -9.01
C GLU A 44 -3.43 0.53 -9.25
N GLU A 45 -3.12 1.11 -10.40
CA GLU A 45 -3.83 2.28 -10.93
C GLU A 45 -4.73 1.82 -12.09
N SER A 46 -5.93 2.39 -12.19
CA SER A 46 -6.88 2.08 -13.26
C SER A 46 -6.20 2.08 -14.65
N PHE A 47 -6.42 1.00 -15.42
CA PHE A 47 -5.93 0.83 -16.79
C PHE A 47 -4.39 0.75 -16.97
N LYS A 48 -3.62 0.62 -15.87
CA LYS A 48 -2.16 0.40 -15.92
C LYS A 48 -1.78 -0.97 -15.35
N ALA A 49 -0.57 -1.42 -15.69
CA ALA A 49 0.01 -2.60 -15.06
C ALA A 49 0.25 -2.34 -13.56
N PRO A 50 -0.03 -3.33 -12.69
CA PRO A 50 0.26 -3.21 -11.27
C PRO A 50 1.77 -3.07 -11.02
N VAL A 51 2.11 -2.27 -10.01
CA VAL A 51 3.44 -2.29 -9.40
C VAL A 51 3.45 -3.40 -8.36
N LEU A 52 4.30 -4.39 -8.57
CA LEU A 52 4.48 -5.53 -7.68
C LEU A 52 5.83 -5.43 -6.98
N ASP A 53 5.83 -5.58 -5.67
CA ASP A 53 7.03 -5.57 -4.84
C ASP A 53 6.81 -6.40 -3.57
N HIS A 54 7.81 -6.49 -2.70
CA HIS A 54 7.70 -7.11 -1.39
C HIS A 54 8.62 -6.47 -0.37
N ALA A 55 8.34 -6.69 0.91
CA ALA A 55 9.24 -6.38 2.01
C ALA A 55 9.58 -7.65 2.78
N ILE A 56 10.82 -7.72 3.26
CA ILE A 56 11.34 -8.86 4.03
C ILE A 56 11.73 -8.35 5.42
N GLY A 57 11.27 -9.04 6.46
CA GLY A 57 11.67 -8.83 7.85
C GLY A 57 12.06 -10.15 8.53
N SER A 58 12.70 -10.04 9.68
CA SER A 58 13.06 -11.19 10.53
C SER A 58 11.86 -11.79 11.27
N ASP A 59 10.78 -11.03 11.39
CA ASP A 59 9.53 -11.44 12.03
C ASP A 59 8.31 -10.85 11.30
N PRO A 60 7.08 -11.34 11.54
CA PRO A 60 5.88 -10.90 10.84
C PRO A 60 5.60 -9.40 10.96
N PHE A 61 5.86 -8.82 12.14
CA PHE A 61 5.56 -7.41 12.43
C PHE A 61 6.58 -6.51 11.77
N GLN A 62 7.86 -6.87 11.81
CA GLN A 62 8.90 -6.14 11.10
C GLN A 62 8.66 -6.16 9.58
N ALA A 63 8.31 -7.31 9.00
CA ALA A 63 8.00 -7.43 7.58
C ALA A 63 6.82 -6.52 7.17
N LEU A 64 5.75 -6.49 7.98
CA LEU A 64 4.61 -5.60 7.76
C LEU A 64 4.97 -4.12 7.90
N PHE A 65 5.75 -3.76 8.91
CA PHE A 65 6.22 -2.39 9.10
C PHE A 65 7.04 -1.90 7.90
N LEU A 66 8.01 -2.71 7.46
CA LEU A 66 8.83 -2.41 6.28
C LEU A 66 7.99 -2.32 5.01
N ALA A 67 6.96 -3.17 4.86
CA ALA A 67 6.02 -3.08 3.74
C ALA A 67 5.27 -1.75 3.72
N MET A 68 4.78 -1.28 4.88
CA MET A 68 4.10 0.01 4.98
C MET A 68 5.03 1.19 4.65
N CYS A 69 6.28 1.17 5.12
CA CYS A 69 7.29 2.17 4.73
C CYS A 69 7.50 2.17 3.21
N LYS A 70 7.69 0.98 2.64
CA LYS A 70 7.95 0.80 1.21
C LYS A 70 6.77 1.24 0.33
N VAL A 71 5.53 1.03 0.77
CA VAL A 71 4.35 1.60 0.11
C VAL A 71 4.45 3.12 -0.02
N GLY A 72 4.93 3.81 1.02
CA GLY A 72 5.16 5.26 0.96
C GLY A 72 6.12 5.65 -0.17
N ASP A 73 7.23 4.93 -0.30
CA ASP A 73 8.22 5.17 -1.36
C ASP A 73 7.66 4.83 -2.74
N LEU A 74 6.95 3.71 -2.87
CA LEU A 74 6.32 3.29 -4.12
C LEU A 74 5.27 4.29 -4.58
N LEU A 75 4.56 4.98 -3.66
CA LEU A 75 3.59 6.03 -3.99
C LEU A 75 4.23 7.38 -4.39
N LYS A 76 5.55 7.53 -4.25
CA LYS A 76 6.25 8.80 -4.56
C LYS A 76 5.98 9.31 -5.99
N PRO A 77 6.01 8.49 -7.06
CA PRO A 77 5.73 8.97 -8.42
C PRO A 77 4.33 9.59 -8.56
N TRP A 78 3.33 9.06 -7.87
CA TRP A 78 1.97 9.63 -7.85
C TRP A 78 1.93 10.94 -7.06
N ARG A 79 2.62 11.02 -5.91
CA ARG A 79 2.73 12.28 -5.14
C ARG A 79 3.46 13.39 -5.88
N ASP A 80 4.46 13.03 -6.67
CA ASP A 80 5.21 13.98 -7.49
C ASP A 80 4.38 14.45 -8.71
N ALA A 81 3.50 13.58 -9.24
CA ALA A 81 2.67 13.85 -10.42
C ALA A 81 1.29 14.47 -10.11
N GLY A 82 0.87 14.52 -8.84
CA GLY A 82 -0.45 15.00 -8.46
C GLY A 82 -0.76 14.83 -6.98
N GLU A 83 -2.05 14.94 -6.65
CA GLU A 83 -2.55 14.83 -5.29
C GLU A 83 -3.08 13.41 -5.05
N LEU A 84 -2.68 12.79 -3.93
CA LEU A 84 -3.23 11.52 -3.43
C LEU A 84 -4.09 11.81 -2.20
N LYS A 85 -5.34 11.35 -2.21
CA LYS A 85 -6.24 11.37 -1.04
C LYS A 85 -6.64 9.97 -0.67
N TRP A 86 -6.73 9.68 0.62
CA TRP A 86 -7.39 8.46 1.08
C TRP A 86 -8.85 8.55 0.67
N GLY A 87 -9.28 7.62 -0.19
CA GLY A 87 -10.68 7.51 -0.56
C GLY A 87 -11.48 7.02 0.65
N ASP A 88 -12.80 7.23 0.61
CA ASP A 88 -13.69 6.71 1.64
C ASP A 88 -13.49 5.20 1.75
N SER A 89 -12.87 4.80 2.86
CA SER A 89 -12.61 3.41 3.19
C SER A 89 -13.96 2.69 3.29
N ALA A 90 -14.31 1.89 2.29
CA ALA A 90 -15.23 0.80 2.53
C ALA A 90 -14.60 -0.11 3.61
N ASP A 91 -15.22 -0.10 4.79
CA ASP A 91 -14.85 -0.80 6.01
C ASP A 91 -14.14 -2.15 5.78
N LEU A 92 -12.81 -2.13 5.82
CA LEU A 92 -12.09 -3.21 6.50
C LEU A 92 -11.96 -2.71 7.92
N GLY A 93 -12.75 -3.29 8.84
CA GLY A 93 -12.88 -2.95 10.27
C GLY A 93 -11.57 -2.98 11.08
N LEU A 94 -10.58 -2.26 10.60
CA LEU A 94 -9.38 -1.83 11.27
C LEU A 94 -9.75 -0.50 11.92
N PRO A 95 -9.47 -0.33 13.23
CA PRO A 95 -9.79 0.90 13.92
C PRO A 95 -9.14 2.06 13.15
N SER A 96 -9.98 3.05 12.84
CA SER A 96 -9.56 4.34 12.33
C SER A 96 -8.42 4.83 13.22
N LEU A 97 -7.22 4.93 12.65
CA LEU A 97 -6.17 5.76 13.22
C LEU A 97 -6.67 7.19 13.06
N ILE A 98 -7.45 7.63 14.05
CA ILE A 98 -7.80 9.02 14.24
C ILE A 98 -6.46 9.74 14.35
N HIS A 99 -6.07 10.44 13.27
CA HIS A 99 -4.99 11.39 13.36
C HIS A 99 -5.38 12.44 14.41
N PRO A 100 -4.54 12.71 15.42
CA PRO A 100 -4.72 13.90 16.22
C PRO A 100 -4.50 15.10 15.30
N THR A 101 -5.56 15.88 15.10
CA THR A 101 -5.52 17.24 14.59
C THR A 101 -4.51 18.04 15.42
N ILE A 102 -3.57 18.70 14.76
CA ILE A 102 -2.88 19.88 15.32
C ILE A 102 -3.71 21.09 14.93
#